data_AF-W3WL27-F1
#
_entry.id   AF-W3WL27-F1
#
_cell.length_a   1.000
_cell.length_b   1.000
_cell.length_c   1.000
_cell.angle_alpha   90.00
_cell.angle_beta   90.00
_cell.angle_gamma   90.00
#
_symmetry.space_group_name_H-M   'P 1'
#
loop_
_entity.id
_entity.type
_entity.pdbx_description
1 polymer ?
#
loop_
_entity_poly.entity_id
_entity_poly.type
_entity_poly.pdbx_seq_one_letter_code
_entity_poly.pdbx_strand_id
1 'polypeptide(L)'
;MKLLLKTPSRAMPLYEADDSGMAIKPNKRSTVAHVDRINFHQARAAQKFLSTQHLTFLNEKYLTTFERNLQQLGSHDTDTWVEYPDLYAFLQTNITRTSVEVLMGSKVLEMNPTLIEDFWEFDMAVPWLFRGWPRWFLPRAYSARDRVLDAIKKWHAHAHAQSDCTKLMDDDPEWEPYFGSKLLRARQEYALKMKLMDADARASEDLGLLMA
;
A
#
# COMPACT_ATOMS: atom_id res chain seq x y z
N MET A 1 -11.77 8.14 4.94
CA MET A 1 -11.11 6.97 5.57
C MET A 1 -12.09 5.89 6.02
N LYS A 2 -12.89 6.10 7.08
CA LYS A 2 -13.78 5.05 7.65
C LYS A 2 -14.69 4.31 6.66
N LEU A 3 -15.44 5.03 5.83
CA LEU A 3 -16.38 4.39 4.88
C LEU A 3 -15.68 3.74 3.69
N LEU A 4 -14.60 4.35 3.22
CA LEU A 4 -13.88 3.92 2.03
C LEU A 4 -12.89 2.79 2.33
N LEU A 5 -11.91 3.06 3.19
CA LEU A 5 -10.79 2.18 3.52
C LEU A 5 -11.08 1.24 4.70
N LYS A 6 -12.31 1.29 5.26
CA LYS A 6 -12.72 0.51 6.44
C LYS A 6 -11.83 0.75 7.67
N THR A 7 -11.28 1.97 7.81
CA THR A 7 -10.46 2.35 8.96
C THR A 7 -11.23 2.09 10.26
N PRO A 8 -10.64 1.36 11.24
CA PRO A 8 -11.36 0.98 12.44
C PRO A 8 -11.67 2.20 13.29
N SER A 9 -12.85 2.20 13.93
CA SER A 9 -13.31 3.36 14.72
C SER A 9 -12.36 3.73 15.87
N ARG A 10 -11.58 2.77 16.38
CA ARG A 10 -10.56 3.00 17.42
C ARG A 10 -9.34 3.80 16.94
N ALA A 11 -9.06 3.78 15.63
CA ALA A 11 -7.97 4.55 15.03
C ALA A 11 -8.41 5.95 14.59
N MET A 12 -9.71 6.19 14.38
CA MET A 12 -10.23 7.49 13.95
C MET A 12 -9.80 8.68 14.84
N PRO A 13 -9.78 8.56 16.19
CA PRO A 13 -9.33 9.65 17.06
C PRO A 13 -7.90 10.12 16.78
N LEU A 14 -7.01 9.24 16.26
CA LEU A 14 -5.65 9.62 15.89
C LEU A 14 -5.64 10.69 14.79
N TYR A 15 -6.47 10.50 13.76
CA TYR A 15 -6.56 11.42 12.62
C TYR A 15 -7.36 12.67 12.96
N GLU A 16 -8.43 12.51 13.73
CA GLU A 16 -9.27 13.64 14.16
C GLU A 16 -8.54 14.59 15.11
N ALA A 17 -7.63 14.06 15.94
CA ALA A 17 -6.84 14.85 16.88
C ALA A 17 -5.57 15.46 16.28
N ASP A 18 -5.07 14.98 15.13
CA ASP A 18 -3.81 15.48 14.55
C ASP A 18 -3.99 16.83 13.84
N ASP A 19 -3.89 17.90 14.61
CA ASP A 19 -3.84 19.29 14.14
C ASP A 19 -2.40 19.82 13.97
N SER A 20 -1.39 18.94 14.05
CA SER A 20 0.03 19.33 14.12
C SER A 20 0.62 19.76 12.78
N GLY A 21 0.00 19.34 11.67
CA GLY A 21 0.46 19.59 10.31
C GLY A 21 1.68 18.76 9.89
N MET A 22 2.05 18.87 8.61
CA MET A 22 3.07 18.03 7.96
C MET A 22 4.52 18.55 8.11
N ALA A 23 4.73 19.73 8.68
CA ALA A 23 6.06 20.34 8.79
C ALA A 23 6.87 19.74 9.95
N ILE A 24 8.21 19.85 9.88
CA ILE A 24 9.10 19.40 10.98
C ILE A 24 8.68 20.02 12.32
N LYS A 25 8.49 21.34 12.34
CA LYS A 25 7.95 22.05 13.50
C LYS A 25 6.43 21.94 13.48
N PRO A 26 5.78 21.41 14.52
CA PRO A 26 4.33 21.35 14.59
C PRO A 26 3.71 22.75 14.64
N ASN A 27 2.44 22.85 14.27
CA ASN A 27 1.64 24.05 14.46
C ASN A 27 1.75 24.53 15.91
N LYS A 28 1.96 25.85 16.11
CA LYS A 28 2.27 26.43 17.44
C LYS A 28 1.26 26.12 18.54
N ARG A 29 0.01 25.81 18.18
CA ARG A 29 -1.09 25.52 19.11
C ARG A 29 -1.34 24.01 19.30
N SER A 30 -0.73 23.17 18.48
CA SER A 30 -0.91 21.73 18.57
C SER A 30 -0.21 21.18 19.81
N THR A 31 -0.90 20.29 20.51
CA THR A 31 -0.37 19.57 21.68
C THR A 31 -0.14 18.09 21.38
N VAL A 32 -0.30 17.68 20.12
CA VAL A 32 -0.16 16.30 19.67
C VAL A 32 1.28 15.84 19.88
N ALA A 33 1.44 14.71 20.58
CA ALA A 33 2.75 14.11 20.81
C ALA A 33 3.42 13.74 19.48
N HIS A 34 4.75 13.85 19.39
CA HIS A 34 5.47 13.63 18.13
C HIS A 34 5.16 12.27 17.47
N VAL A 35 4.99 11.22 18.28
CA VAL A 35 4.66 9.86 17.81
C VAL A 35 3.28 9.79 17.14
N ASP A 36 2.33 10.63 17.55
CA ASP A 36 0.94 10.59 17.08
C ASP A 36 0.68 11.60 15.94
N ARG A 37 1.72 12.28 15.43
CA ARG A 37 1.63 13.21 14.29
C ARG A 37 1.55 12.44 12.96
N ILE A 38 0.44 11.75 12.72
CA ILE A 38 0.28 10.84 11.57
C ILE A 38 0.52 11.54 10.23
N ASN A 39 0.01 12.76 10.03
CA ASN A 39 0.19 13.51 8.78
C ASN A 39 1.68 13.86 8.55
N PHE A 40 2.39 14.21 9.62
CA PHE A 40 3.82 14.48 9.55
C PHE A 40 4.60 13.22 9.14
N HIS A 41 4.35 12.08 9.78
CA HIS A 41 5.06 10.83 9.48
C HIS A 41 4.79 10.34 8.06
N GLN A 42 3.54 10.37 7.60
CA GLN A 42 3.17 10.03 6.22
C GLN A 42 3.88 10.94 5.21
N ALA A 43 3.77 12.27 5.37
CA ALA A 43 4.40 13.22 4.47
C ALA A 43 5.93 13.10 4.47
N ARG A 44 6.54 12.93 5.64
CA ARG A 44 7.99 12.79 5.77
C ARG A 44 8.51 11.51 5.14
N ALA A 45 7.81 10.38 5.33
CA ALA A 45 8.17 9.11 4.71
C ALA A 45 8.08 9.21 3.18
N ALA A 46 6.99 9.75 2.64
CA ALA A 46 6.83 9.97 1.21
C ALA A 46 7.94 10.90 0.66
N GLN A 47 8.16 12.06 1.28
CA GLN A 47 9.19 13.01 0.85
C GLN A 47 10.62 12.44 0.93
N LYS A 48 10.92 11.58 1.90
CA LYS A 48 12.24 10.96 2.01
C LYS A 48 12.42 9.87 0.96
N PHE A 49 11.48 8.91 0.89
CA PHE A 49 11.67 7.67 0.14
C PHE A 49 11.13 7.70 -1.30
N LEU A 50 10.40 8.75 -1.67
CA LEU A 50 10.01 9.04 -3.06
C LEU A 50 10.80 10.23 -3.62
N SER A 51 12.08 10.36 -3.24
CA SER A 51 12.95 11.43 -3.74
C SER A 51 14.40 10.98 -3.87
N THR A 52 15.14 11.70 -4.72
CA THR A 52 16.58 11.54 -4.92
C THR A 52 16.97 10.07 -5.15
N GLN A 53 17.92 9.53 -4.37
CA GLN A 53 18.48 8.19 -4.55
C GLN A 53 17.44 7.09 -4.38
N HIS A 54 16.47 7.27 -3.48
CA HIS A 54 15.43 6.27 -3.21
C HIS A 54 14.48 6.16 -4.41
N LEU A 55 14.10 7.30 -5.00
CA LEU A 55 13.27 7.31 -6.20
C LEU A 55 14.02 6.74 -7.41
N THR A 56 15.30 7.07 -7.57
CA THR A 56 16.14 6.50 -8.64
C THR A 56 16.18 4.98 -8.54
N PHE A 57 16.43 4.44 -7.34
CA PHE A 57 16.42 2.99 -7.10
C PHE A 57 15.05 2.37 -7.41
N LEU A 58 13.95 2.96 -6.93
CA LEU A 58 12.60 2.44 -7.19
C LEU A 58 12.27 2.45 -8.69
N ASN A 59 12.72 3.45 -9.43
CA ASN A 59 12.53 3.53 -10.87
C ASN A 59 13.30 2.42 -11.62
N GLU A 60 14.58 2.22 -11.29
CA GLU A 60 15.38 1.14 -11.87
C GLU A 60 14.74 -0.22 -11.57
N LYS A 61 14.35 -0.44 -10.31
CA LYS A 61 13.69 -1.67 -9.90
C LYS A 61 12.35 -1.86 -10.58
N TYR A 62 11.57 -0.80 -10.77
CA TYR A 62 10.31 -0.83 -11.50
C TYR A 62 10.53 -1.28 -12.94
N LEU A 63 11.48 -0.69 -13.65
CA LEU A 63 11.77 -1.05 -15.05
C LEU A 63 12.18 -2.52 -15.16
N THR A 64 13.11 -2.99 -14.32
CA THR A 64 13.52 -4.40 -14.31
C THR A 64 12.36 -5.35 -13.97
N THR A 65 11.52 -4.96 -13.00
CA THR A 65 10.37 -5.79 -12.58
C THR A 65 9.28 -5.82 -13.66
N PHE A 66 9.04 -4.69 -14.32
CA PHE A 66 8.07 -4.58 -15.41
C PHE A 66 8.51 -5.42 -16.61
N GLU A 67 9.79 -5.30 -17.00
CA GLU A 67 10.37 -6.12 -18.06
C GLU A 67 10.26 -7.62 -17.75
N ARG A 68 10.63 -8.03 -16.53
CA ARG A 68 10.50 -9.41 -16.07
C ARG A 68 9.04 -9.90 -16.15
N ASN A 69 8.08 -9.09 -15.71
CA ASN A 69 6.66 -9.44 -15.76
C ASN A 69 6.17 -9.61 -17.20
N LEU A 70 6.57 -8.72 -18.12
CA LEU A 70 6.21 -8.83 -19.53
C LEU A 70 6.84 -10.05 -20.21
N GLN A 71 8.11 -10.35 -19.91
CA GLN A 71 8.79 -11.54 -20.44
C GLN A 71 8.13 -12.84 -19.97
N GLN A 72 7.59 -12.86 -18.74
CA GLN A 72 6.84 -14.00 -18.21
C GLN A 72 5.51 -14.25 -18.94
N LEU A 73 4.89 -13.22 -19.50
CA LEU A 73 3.72 -13.38 -20.37
C LEU A 73 4.08 -13.98 -21.72
N GLY A 74 5.30 -13.69 -22.21
CA GLY A 74 5.83 -14.15 -23.49
C GLY A 74 6.59 -15.48 -23.43
N SER A 75 6.68 -16.14 -22.28
CA SER A 75 7.46 -17.39 -22.12
C SER A 75 6.80 -18.63 -22.73
N HIS A 76 5.73 -18.45 -23.50
CA HIS A 76 5.11 -19.51 -24.26
C HIS A 76 5.83 -19.65 -25.60
N ASP A 77 6.29 -20.87 -25.90
CA ASP A 77 7.07 -21.28 -27.07
C ASP A 77 6.25 -21.24 -28.36
N THR A 78 5.73 -20.06 -28.72
CA THR A 78 4.69 -19.97 -29.76
C THR A 78 5.03 -18.93 -30.80
N ASP A 79 5.25 -19.40 -32.02
CA ASP A 79 5.28 -18.65 -33.28
C ASP A 79 3.90 -18.03 -33.63
N THR A 80 3.04 -17.82 -32.62
CA THR A 80 1.64 -17.41 -32.74
C THR A 80 1.35 -16.23 -31.82
N TRP A 81 0.65 -15.24 -32.36
CA TRP A 81 0.16 -14.10 -31.60
C TRP A 81 -0.80 -14.53 -30.47
N VAL A 82 -0.59 -13.97 -29.28
CA VAL A 82 -1.55 -14.07 -28.16
C VAL A 82 -2.45 -12.84 -28.20
N GLU A 83 -3.75 -13.05 -28.30
CA GLU A 83 -4.74 -11.97 -28.29
C GLU A 83 -5.14 -11.61 -26.85
N TYR A 84 -5.03 -10.33 -26.52
CA TYR A 84 -5.57 -9.76 -25.28
C TYR A 84 -6.76 -8.86 -25.65
N PRO A 85 -7.99 -9.17 -25.17
CA PRO A 85 -9.20 -8.51 -25.66
C PRO A 85 -9.36 -7.06 -25.18
N ASP A 86 -8.64 -6.68 -24.13
CA ASP A 86 -8.74 -5.34 -23.52
C ASP A 86 -7.32 -4.83 -23.18
N LEU A 87 -6.85 -3.88 -24.00
CA LEU A 87 -5.55 -3.22 -23.81
C LEU A 87 -5.49 -2.45 -22.49
N TYR A 88 -6.59 -1.82 -22.07
CA TYR A 88 -6.61 -1.04 -20.84
C TYR A 88 -6.50 -1.98 -19.64
N ALA A 89 -7.31 -3.03 -19.58
CA ALA A 89 -7.21 -4.04 -18.51
C ALA A 89 -5.84 -4.72 -18.48
N PHE A 90 -5.25 -4.98 -19.65
CA PHE A 90 -3.89 -5.53 -19.77
C PHE A 90 -2.84 -4.59 -19.15
N LEU A 91 -2.82 -3.32 -19.57
CA LEU A 91 -1.86 -2.34 -19.04
C LEU A 91 -2.08 -2.11 -17.55
N GLN A 92 -3.33 -1.90 -17.16
CA GLN A 92 -3.75 -1.69 -15.78
C GLN A 92 -3.25 -2.81 -14.87
N THR A 93 -3.51 -4.07 -15.23
CA THR A 93 -3.10 -5.23 -14.42
C THR A 93 -1.59 -5.32 -14.27
N ASN A 94 -0.83 -5.16 -15.37
CA ASN A 94 0.62 -5.31 -15.35
C ASN A 94 1.33 -4.15 -14.65
N ILE A 95 0.85 -2.92 -14.85
CA ILE A 95 1.36 -1.72 -14.15
C ILE A 95 1.09 -1.85 -12.66
N THR A 96 -0.16 -2.14 -12.25
CA THR A 96 -0.49 -2.27 -10.82
C THR A 96 0.29 -3.42 -10.18
N ARG A 97 0.36 -4.60 -10.81
CA ARG A 97 1.15 -5.73 -10.30
C ARG A 97 2.61 -5.35 -10.08
N THR A 98 3.21 -4.65 -11.03
CA THR A 98 4.61 -4.20 -10.92
C THR A 98 4.79 -3.16 -9.81
N SER A 99 3.92 -2.15 -9.75
CA SER A 99 3.96 -1.12 -8.70
C SER A 99 3.82 -1.74 -7.31
N VAL A 100 2.89 -2.70 -7.14
CA VAL A 100 2.69 -3.42 -5.88
C VAL A 100 3.94 -4.20 -5.51
N GLU A 101 4.54 -4.94 -6.44
CA GLU A 101 5.78 -5.68 -6.14
C GLU A 101 6.96 -4.77 -5.75
N VAL A 102 7.11 -3.65 -6.44
CA VAL A 102 8.21 -2.70 -6.21
C VAL A 102 8.03 -1.97 -4.89
N LEU A 103 6.82 -1.48 -4.59
CA LEU A 103 6.54 -0.73 -3.38
C LEU A 103 6.36 -1.64 -2.16
N MET A 104 5.65 -2.77 -2.34
CA MET A 104 5.17 -3.67 -1.28
C MET A 104 5.91 -5.00 -1.16
N GLY A 105 6.85 -5.29 -2.05
CA GLY A 105 7.62 -6.52 -2.03
C GLY A 105 6.93 -7.63 -2.83
N SER A 106 7.68 -8.67 -3.18
CA SER A 106 7.12 -9.78 -3.97
C SER A 106 6.18 -10.67 -3.15
N LYS A 107 6.43 -10.79 -1.84
CA LYS A 107 5.68 -11.71 -0.98
C LYS A 107 4.20 -11.35 -0.86
N VAL A 108 3.83 -10.08 -1.00
CA VAL A 108 2.40 -9.69 -0.97
C VAL A 108 1.61 -10.35 -2.09
N LEU A 109 2.20 -10.46 -3.29
CA LEU A 109 1.56 -11.05 -4.47
C LEU A 109 1.70 -12.58 -4.51
N GLU A 110 2.83 -13.12 -4.04
CA GLU A 110 3.02 -14.57 -3.90
C GLU A 110 2.02 -15.16 -2.90
N MET A 111 1.76 -14.46 -1.80
CA MET A 111 0.81 -14.89 -0.78
C MET A 111 -0.65 -14.63 -1.16
N ASN A 112 -0.90 -13.63 -2.00
CA ASN A 112 -2.24 -13.21 -2.38
C ASN A 112 -2.34 -13.05 -3.91
N PRO A 113 -2.43 -14.16 -4.66
CA PRO A 113 -2.42 -14.11 -6.12
C PRO A 113 -3.56 -13.31 -6.75
N THR A 114 -4.70 -13.18 -6.05
CA THR A 114 -5.90 -12.45 -6.49
C THR A 114 -5.94 -10.98 -6.06
N LEU A 115 -4.88 -10.48 -5.40
CA LEU A 115 -4.87 -9.16 -4.79
C LEU A 115 -5.16 -8.04 -5.80
N ILE A 116 -4.62 -8.16 -7.01
CA ILE A 116 -4.75 -7.12 -8.04
C ILE A 116 -6.18 -7.08 -8.59
N GLU A 117 -6.78 -8.24 -8.82
CA GLU A 117 -8.16 -8.37 -9.29
C GLU A 117 -9.14 -7.89 -8.22
N ASP A 118 -8.92 -8.29 -6.96
CA ASP A 118 -9.73 -7.86 -5.82
C ASP A 118 -9.61 -6.35 -5.57
N PHE A 119 -8.40 -5.79 -5.75
CA PHE A 119 -8.17 -4.35 -5.66
C PHE A 119 -8.97 -3.60 -6.71
N TRP A 120 -8.91 -4.00 -7.98
CA TRP A 120 -9.63 -3.31 -9.05
C TRP A 120 -11.15 -3.48 -8.96
N GLU A 121 -11.66 -4.62 -8.51
CA GLU A 121 -13.10 -4.79 -8.22
C GLU A 121 -13.58 -3.83 -7.12
N PHE A 122 -12.73 -3.55 -6.13
CA PHE A 122 -12.99 -2.53 -5.12
C PHE A 122 -12.85 -1.11 -5.67
N ASP A 123 -11.76 -0.82 -6.41
CA ASP A 123 -11.41 0.52 -6.87
C ASP A 123 -12.46 1.12 -7.81
N MET A 124 -12.98 0.30 -8.74
CA MET A 124 -14.08 0.70 -9.64
C MET A 124 -15.34 1.15 -8.89
N ALA A 125 -15.53 0.71 -7.64
CA ALA A 125 -16.68 1.06 -6.83
C ALA A 125 -16.44 2.26 -5.89
N VAL A 126 -15.22 2.80 -5.83
CA VAL A 126 -14.83 3.92 -4.95
C VAL A 126 -15.78 5.11 -5.04
N PRO A 127 -16.23 5.58 -6.22
CA PRO A 127 -17.18 6.69 -6.30
C PRO A 127 -18.51 6.42 -5.59
N TRP A 128 -18.95 5.16 -5.55
CA TRP A 128 -20.18 4.76 -4.89
C TRP A 128 -19.97 4.55 -3.38
N LEU A 129 -18.85 3.92 -2.99
CA LEU A 129 -18.49 3.74 -1.59
C LEU A 129 -18.26 5.08 -0.89
N PHE A 130 -17.66 6.06 -1.58
CA PHE A 130 -17.46 7.41 -1.07
C PHE A 130 -18.80 8.13 -0.78
N ARG A 131 -19.82 7.87 -1.60
CA ARG A 131 -21.19 8.36 -1.40
C ARG A 131 -21.99 7.57 -0.35
N GLY A 132 -21.39 6.56 0.29
CA GLY A 132 -22.01 5.81 1.37
C GLY A 132 -23.05 4.79 0.93
N TRP A 133 -23.00 4.32 -0.33
CA TRP A 133 -23.93 3.29 -0.80
C TRP A 133 -23.82 2.01 0.03
N PRO A 134 -24.94 1.40 0.44
CA PRO A 134 -24.94 0.31 1.42
C PRO A 134 -24.43 -1.01 0.83
N ARG A 135 -23.95 -1.90 1.71
CA ARG A 135 -23.36 -3.20 1.34
C ARG A 135 -24.28 -4.09 0.50
N TRP A 136 -25.58 -4.07 0.77
CA TRP A 136 -26.55 -4.87 0.01
C TRP A 136 -26.74 -4.36 -1.42
N PHE A 137 -26.38 -3.10 -1.71
CA PHE A 137 -26.41 -2.55 -3.06
C PHE A 137 -25.12 -2.84 -3.84
N LEU A 138 -23.97 -2.88 -3.16
CA LEU A 138 -22.65 -3.13 -3.76
C LEU A 138 -21.94 -4.36 -3.16
N PRO A 139 -22.58 -5.54 -3.06
CA PRO A 139 -22.06 -6.64 -2.26
C PRO A 139 -20.69 -7.14 -2.76
N ARG A 140 -20.44 -7.06 -4.06
CA ARG A 140 -19.17 -7.41 -4.73
C ARG A 140 -18.03 -6.50 -4.27
N ALA A 141 -18.17 -5.19 -4.49
CA ALA A 141 -17.19 -4.18 -4.09
C ALA A 141 -16.81 -4.24 -2.60
N TYR A 142 -17.81 -4.39 -1.73
CA TYR A 142 -17.57 -4.52 -0.30
C TYR A 142 -16.81 -5.81 0.06
N SER A 143 -17.12 -6.91 -0.62
CA SER A 143 -16.43 -8.19 -0.41
C SER A 143 -15.01 -8.16 -0.98
N ALA A 144 -14.81 -7.53 -2.13
CA ALA A 144 -13.49 -7.31 -2.72
C ALA A 144 -12.61 -6.48 -1.79
N ARG A 145 -13.11 -5.35 -1.27
CA ARG A 145 -12.38 -4.56 -0.26
C ARG A 145 -12.02 -5.38 0.97
N ASP A 146 -12.95 -6.20 1.47
CA ASP A 146 -12.69 -7.04 2.65
C ASP A 146 -11.58 -8.06 2.36
N ARG A 147 -11.57 -8.68 1.16
CA ARG A 147 -10.50 -9.59 0.72
C ARG A 147 -9.14 -8.88 0.63
N VAL A 148 -9.10 -7.67 0.06
CA VAL A 148 -7.87 -6.87 -0.02
C VAL A 148 -7.32 -6.55 1.37
N LEU A 149 -8.17 -6.10 2.29
CA LEU A 149 -7.75 -5.80 3.67
C LEU A 149 -7.25 -7.04 4.40
N ASP A 150 -7.93 -8.18 4.24
CA ASP A 150 -7.49 -9.44 4.83
C ASP A 150 -6.17 -9.94 4.22
N ALA A 151 -5.97 -9.77 2.92
CA ALA A 151 -4.72 -10.06 2.22
C ALA A 151 -3.57 -9.21 2.78
N ILE A 152 -3.78 -7.90 2.92
CA ILE A 152 -2.78 -6.98 3.49
C ILE A 152 -2.45 -7.37 4.94
N LYS A 153 -3.45 -7.69 5.76
CA LYS A 153 -3.23 -8.13 7.15
C LYS A 153 -2.41 -9.41 7.25
N LYS A 154 -2.75 -10.42 6.43
CA LYS A 154 -2.01 -11.69 6.39
C LYS A 154 -0.58 -11.47 5.96
N TRP A 155 -0.37 -10.65 4.93
CA TRP A 155 0.94 -10.29 4.46
C TRP A 155 1.75 -9.51 5.51
N HIS A 156 1.18 -8.51 6.18
CA HIS A 156 1.84 -7.81 7.29
C HIS A 156 2.30 -8.78 8.38
N ALA A 157 1.44 -9.71 8.81
CA ALA A 157 1.79 -10.68 9.84
C ALA A 157 2.96 -11.59 9.41
N HIS A 158 2.98 -12.02 8.15
CA HIS A 158 4.08 -12.81 7.60
C HIS A 158 5.37 -11.99 7.47
N ALA A 159 5.27 -10.78 6.92
CA ALA A 159 6.43 -9.92 6.69
C ALA A 159 7.10 -9.49 8.01
N HIS A 160 6.33 -9.16 9.04
CA HIS A 160 6.85 -8.87 10.39
C HIS A 160 7.54 -10.07 11.05
N ALA A 161 7.22 -11.31 10.64
CA ALA A 161 7.92 -12.50 11.13
C ALA A 161 9.28 -12.74 10.45
N GLN A 162 9.58 -12.03 9.36
CA GLN A 162 10.76 -12.24 8.52
C GLN A 162 11.65 -11.00 8.39
N SER A 163 11.09 -9.81 8.62
CA SER A 163 11.74 -8.51 8.45
C SER A 163 11.42 -7.60 9.64
N ASP A 164 12.45 -7.09 10.30
CA ASP A 164 12.28 -6.16 11.43
C ASP A 164 12.08 -4.74 10.90
N CYS A 165 10.87 -4.19 11.09
CA CYS A 165 10.53 -2.81 10.74
C CYS A 165 10.40 -1.91 11.98
N THR A 166 10.81 -2.36 13.17
CA THR A 166 10.72 -1.55 14.39
C THR A 166 11.70 -0.38 14.39
N LYS A 167 12.79 -0.50 13.62
CA LYS A 167 13.80 0.54 13.40
C LYS A 167 14.26 0.44 11.95
N LEU A 168 14.20 1.56 11.23
CA LEU A 168 14.74 1.68 9.89
C LEU A 168 16.05 2.45 9.96
N MET A 169 17.13 1.82 9.52
CA MET A 169 18.47 2.40 9.48
C MET A 169 18.78 2.93 8.08
N ASP A 170 19.68 3.91 7.97
CA ASP A 170 20.01 4.50 6.67
C ASP A 170 20.78 3.49 5.78
N ASP A 171 21.55 2.58 6.38
CA ASP A 171 22.32 1.50 5.73
C ASP A 171 21.51 0.24 5.41
N ASP A 172 20.23 0.18 5.80
CA ASP A 172 19.34 -0.91 5.39
C ASP A 172 19.26 -1.02 3.86
N PRO A 173 18.98 -2.22 3.31
CA PRO A 173 18.81 -2.38 1.86
C PRO A 173 17.68 -1.49 1.33
N GLU A 174 17.77 -0.97 0.11
CA GLU A 174 16.70 -0.14 -0.48
C GLU A 174 15.39 -0.91 -0.69
N TRP A 175 15.49 -2.23 -0.91
CA TRP A 175 14.34 -3.10 -1.10
C TRP A 175 14.61 -4.52 -0.59
N GLU A 176 13.57 -5.16 -0.08
CA GLU A 176 13.58 -6.57 0.32
C GLU A 176 12.22 -7.27 0.01
N PRO A 177 12.15 -8.60 -0.14
CA PRO A 177 10.95 -9.28 -0.65
C PRO A 177 9.67 -9.19 0.21
N TYR A 178 9.80 -8.98 1.53
CA TYR A 178 8.72 -9.02 2.51
C TYR A 178 7.93 -7.72 2.57
N PHE A 179 8.56 -6.57 2.79
CA PHE A 179 7.92 -5.24 2.77
C PHE A 179 8.30 -4.41 1.55
N GLY A 180 9.14 -4.89 0.65
CA GLY A 180 9.53 -4.13 -0.53
C GLY A 180 10.36 -2.92 -0.16
N SER A 181 9.85 -1.74 -0.52
CA SER A 181 10.57 -0.47 -0.44
C SER A 181 10.84 0.00 0.99
N LYS A 182 11.89 0.82 1.16
CA LYS A 182 12.10 1.60 2.40
C LYS A 182 10.90 2.47 2.78
N LEU A 183 10.13 2.98 1.80
CA LEU A 183 8.91 3.74 2.07
C LEU A 183 7.94 2.94 2.94
N LEU A 184 7.66 1.70 2.57
CA LEU A 184 6.68 0.88 3.27
C LEU A 184 7.20 0.40 4.63
N ARG A 185 8.48 0.07 4.73
CA ARG A 185 9.10 -0.23 6.03
C ARG A 185 9.04 0.97 6.97
N ALA A 186 9.28 2.18 6.49
CA ALA A 186 9.10 3.41 7.28
C ALA A 186 7.64 3.60 7.72
N ARG A 187 6.67 3.24 6.85
CA ARG A 187 5.24 3.26 7.20
C ARG A 187 4.91 2.31 8.34
N GLN A 188 5.45 1.09 8.30
CA GLN A 188 5.31 0.15 9.40
C GLN A 188 6.02 0.64 10.67
N GLU A 189 7.21 1.22 10.55
CA GLU A 189 8.02 1.70 11.66
C GLU A 189 7.29 2.74 12.52
N TYR A 190 6.73 3.80 11.91
CA TYR A 190 5.99 4.79 12.68
C TYR A 190 4.65 4.25 13.17
N ALA A 191 3.96 3.42 12.37
CA ALA A 191 2.64 2.91 12.74
C ALA A 191 2.72 1.94 13.92
N LEU A 192 3.77 1.12 14.03
CA LEU A 192 3.99 0.24 15.18
C LEU A 192 4.20 0.99 16.50
N LYS A 193 4.61 2.27 16.45
CA LYS A 193 4.82 3.12 17.64
C LYS A 193 3.55 3.83 18.09
N MET A 194 2.53 3.88 17.24
CA MET A 194 1.24 4.54 17.53
C MET A 194 0.28 3.57 18.21
N LYS A 195 -0.17 3.90 19.42
CA LYS A 195 -1.03 3.01 20.24
C LYS A 195 -2.34 2.62 19.54
N LEU A 196 -2.89 3.51 18.71
CA LEU A 196 -4.18 3.30 18.04
C LEU A 196 -4.05 2.59 16.68
N MET A 197 -2.83 2.29 16.21
CA MET A 197 -2.55 1.63 14.93
C MET A 197 -2.42 0.11 15.08
N ASP A 198 -3.55 -0.55 15.31
CA ASP A 198 -3.62 -2.01 15.27
C ASP A 198 -3.48 -2.59 13.85
N ALA A 199 -3.56 -3.92 13.72
CA ALA A 199 -3.43 -4.59 12.43
C ALA A 199 -4.50 -4.18 11.39
N ASP A 200 -5.73 -3.88 11.82
CA ASP A 200 -6.80 -3.42 10.93
C ASP A 200 -6.52 -1.97 10.46
N ALA A 201 -6.04 -1.12 11.36
CA ALA A 201 -5.67 0.26 11.05
C ALA A 201 -4.49 0.32 10.08
N ARG A 202 -3.42 -0.46 10.32
CA ARG A 202 -2.27 -0.53 9.42
C ARG A 202 -2.63 -1.09 8.05
N ALA A 203 -3.50 -2.08 7.98
CA ALA A 203 -3.97 -2.58 6.69
C ALA A 203 -4.83 -1.56 5.94
N SER A 204 -5.65 -0.79 6.66
CA SER A 204 -6.43 0.33 6.08
C SER A 204 -5.51 1.42 5.52
N GLU A 205 -4.43 1.73 6.22
CA GLU A 205 -3.41 2.68 5.79
C GLU A 205 -2.71 2.25 4.50
N ASP A 206 -2.28 0.99 4.42
CA ASP A 206 -1.56 0.50 3.24
C ASP A 206 -2.49 0.17 2.07
N LEU A 207 -3.78 -0.08 2.31
CA LEU A 207 -4.79 0.02 1.25
C LEU A 207 -4.89 1.46 0.71
N GLY A 208 -4.80 2.46 1.58
CA GLY A 208 -4.72 3.87 1.16
C GLY A 208 -3.50 4.15 0.28
N LEU A 209 -2.35 3.53 0.57
CA LEU A 209 -1.15 3.62 -0.26
C LEU A 209 -1.34 2.97 -1.64
N LEU A 210 -2.03 1.83 -1.73
CA LEU A 210 -2.34 1.19 -3.01
C LEU A 210 -3.19 2.05 -3.95
N MET A 211 -4.00 2.94 -3.38
CA MET A 211 -4.87 3.85 -4.12
C MET A 211 -4.19 5.19 -4.48
N ALA A 212 -2.97 5.45 -4.01
CA ALA A 212 -2.31 6.76 -4.07
C ALA A 212 -1.57 7.02 -5.39
#